data_AF-A0A9E7FA26-F1
#
_entry.id   AF-A0A9E7FA26-F1
#
_cell.length_a   1.000
_cell.length_b   1.000
_cell.length_c   1.000
_cell.angle_alpha   90.00
_cell.angle_beta   90.00
_cell.angle_gamma   90.00
#
_symmetry.space_group_name_H-M   'P 1'
#
loop_
_entity.id
_entity.type
_entity.pdbx_description
1 polymer ?
#
loop_
_entity_poly.entity_id
_entity_poly.type
_entity_poly.pdbx_seq_one_letter_code
_entity_poly.pdbx_strand_id
1 'polypeptide(L)'
;MHLQDIEVAIKGQFDAVLDTIGVSETERTGINLLKKEYWWTYMRADAEGLDEIRRLSEAGKLKIPVEKIFPIAEVRKAHEVKEKRIIPGKVVLEVD
;
A
#
# COMPACT_ATOMS: atom_id res chain seq x y z
N MET A 1 8.71 28.33 0.61
CA MET A 1 8.25 27.51 1.75
C MET A 1 9.24 26.37 1.89
N HIS A 2 9.96 26.30 3.00
CA HIS A 2 10.92 25.23 3.26
C HIS A 2 10.17 23.97 3.71
N LEU A 3 10.73 22.78 3.44
CA LEU A 3 10.12 21.50 3.83
C LEU A 3 9.83 21.41 5.34
N GLN A 4 10.67 22.04 6.17
CA GLN A 4 10.48 22.12 7.62
C GLN A 4 9.22 22.90 8.01
N ASP A 5 8.85 23.94 7.26
CA ASP A 5 7.62 24.70 7.51
C ASP A 5 6.37 23.84 7.29
N ILE A 6 6.43 22.93 6.30
CA ILE A 6 5.33 22.01 5.97
C ILE A 6 5.16 20.97 7.06
N GLU A 7 6.25 20.35 7.54
CA GLU A 7 6.21 19.34 8.59
C GLU A 7 5.62 19.92 9.89
N VAL A 8 6.03 21.14 10.27
CA VAL A 8 5.46 21.83 11.43
C VAL A 8 3.98 22.13 11.23
N ALA A 9 3.57 22.55 10.03
CA ALA A 9 2.17 22.89 9.74
C ALA A 9 1.23 21.69 9.82
N ILE A 10 1.66 20.50 9.37
CA ILE A 10 0.81 19.29 9.29
C ILE A 10 0.92 18.36 10.50
N LYS A 11 1.79 18.69 11.46
CA LYS A 11 1.99 17.89 12.67
C LYS A 11 0.70 17.76 13.48
N GLY A 12 0.38 16.54 13.90
CA GLY A 12 -0.81 16.27 14.71
C GLY A 12 -2.13 16.40 13.94
N GLN A 13 -2.11 16.40 12.61
CA GLN A 13 -3.33 16.46 11.80
C GLN A 13 -3.88 15.08 11.44
N PHE A 14 -3.09 14.01 11.59
CA PHE A 14 -3.47 12.66 11.15
C PHE A 14 -3.85 11.76 12.33
N ASP A 15 -4.89 10.95 12.14
CA ASP A 15 -5.38 9.98 13.13
C ASP A 15 -4.70 8.60 13.00
N ALA A 16 -4.19 8.27 11.81
CA ALA A 16 -3.54 7.00 11.53
C ALA A 16 -2.48 7.14 10.43
N VAL A 17 -1.47 6.26 10.46
CA VAL A 17 -0.45 6.10 9.44
C VAL A 17 -0.34 4.63 9.07
N LEU A 18 -0.24 4.35 7.78
CA LEU A 18 0.05 3.03 7.25
C LEU A 18 1.38 3.09 6.49
N ASP A 19 2.45 2.57 7.09
CA ASP A 19 3.76 2.50 6.44
C ASP A 19 3.90 1.16 5.68
N THR A 20 4.02 1.24 4.35
CA THR A 20 4.27 0.08 3.49
C THR A 20 5.69 0.07 2.91
N ILE A 21 6.52 1.06 3.25
CA ILE A 21 7.93 1.17 2.85
C ILE A 21 8.80 0.44 3.87
N GLY A 22 8.50 0.60 5.16
CA GLY A 22 9.11 -0.18 6.25
C GLY A 22 10.58 0.17 6.52
N VAL A 23 11.01 1.40 6.23
CA VAL A 23 12.32 1.91 6.65
C VAL A 23 12.15 2.82 7.88
N SER A 24 13.10 2.80 8.82
CA SER A 24 12.96 3.50 10.11
C SER A 24 12.72 5.01 9.98
N GLU A 25 13.20 5.63 8.90
CA GLU A 25 12.99 7.05 8.63
C GLU A 25 11.52 7.35 8.25
N THR A 26 10.89 6.50 7.43
CA THR A 26 9.48 6.69 7.02
C THR A 26 8.53 6.42 8.18
N GLU A 27 8.84 5.40 8.99
CA GLU A 27 8.11 5.09 10.22
C GLU A 27 8.16 6.27 11.19
N ARG A 28 9.37 6.78 11.49
CA ARG A 28 9.55 7.91 12.41
C ARG A 28 8.84 9.17 11.93
N THR A 29 8.95 9.45 10.63
CA THR A 29 8.27 10.59 10.01
C THR A 29 6.76 10.44 10.16
N GLY A 30 6.21 9.27 9.83
CA GLY A 30 4.78 8.98 9.97
C GLY A 30 4.27 9.18 11.40
N ILE A 31 4.96 8.60 12.39
CA ILE A 31 4.59 8.74 13.81
C ILE A 31 4.61 10.20 14.26
N ASN A 32 5.60 11.00 13.83
CA ASN A 32 5.70 12.41 14.21
C ASN A 32 4.52 13.27 13.73
N LEU A 33 3.81 12.84 12.68
CA LEU A 33 2.67 13.56 12.11
C LEU A 33 1.33 13.19 12.77
N LEU A 34 1.30 12.13 13.59
CA LEU A 34 0.09 11.68 14.28
C LEU A 34 -0.31 12.59 15.43
N LYS A 35 -1.61 12.58 15.75
CA LYS A 35 -2.14 13.15 17.00
C LYS A 35 -1.55 12.43 18.23
N LYS A 36 -1.61 13.09 19.40
CA LYS A 36 -1.07 12.52 20.66
C LYS A 36 -1.70 11.16 21.02
N GLU A 37 -2.99 10.99 20.72
CA GLU A 37 -3.65 9.69 20.75
C GLU A 37 -3.58 9.12 19.33
N TYR A 38 -2.78 8.07 19.14
CA TYR A 38 -2.61 7.44 17.84
C TYR A 38 -2.73 5.93 17.94
N TRP A 39 -3.16 5.34 16.82
CA TRP A 39 -3.26 3.90 16.66
C TRP A 39 -2.15 3.46 15.71
N TRP A 40 -1.18 2.72 16.24
CA TRP A 40 -0.17 2.05 15.41
C TRP A 40 -0.75 0.74 14.90
N THR A 41 -0.90 0.62 13.59
CA THR A 41 -1.36 -0.60 12.95
C THR A 41 -0.25 -1.20 12.11
N TYR A 42 -0.19 -2.53 12.08
CA TYR A 42 0.72 -3.27 11.23
C TYR A 42 -0.09 -4.27 10.43
N MET A 43 0.25 -4.45 9.17
CA MET A 43 -0.50 -5.35 8.30
C MET A 43 -0.29 -6.80 8.73
N ARG A 44 -1.40 -7.51 8.96
CA ARG A 44 -1.44 -8.96 9.09
C ARG A 44 -2.32 -9.54 7.99
N ALA A 45 -2.06 -10.79 7.61
CA ALA A 45 -3.05 -11.57 6.89
C ALA A 45 -4.24 -11.83 7.83
N ASP A 46 -5.42 -11.43 7.39
CA ASP A 46 -6.69 -11.59 8.12
C ASP A 46 -7.74 -12.16 7.15
N ALA A 47 -8.34 -13.30 7.54
CA ALA A 47 -9.29 -13.99 6.69
C ALA A 47 -10.61 -13.22 6.55
N GLU A 48 -11.07 -12.58 7.62
CA GLU A 48 -12.30 -11.77 7.59
C GLU A 48 -12.08 -10.50 6.76
N GLY A 49 -10.94 -9.83 6.94
CA GLY A 49 -10.54 -8.70 6.12
C GLY A 49 -10.43 -9.04 4.63
N LEU A 50 -9.97 -10.25 4.27
CA LEU A 50 -9.94 -10.71 2.88
C LEU A 50 -11.34 -10.93 2.29
N ASP A 51 -12.28 -11.47 3.06
CA ASP A 51 -13.67 -11.64 2.61
C ASP A 51 -14.36 -10.28 2.40
N GLU A 52 -14.08 -9.30 3.27
CA GLU A 52 -14.59 -7.95 3.08
C GLU A 52 -14.01 -7.26 1.83
N ILE A 53 -12.71 -7.42 1.57
CA ILE A 53 -12.07 -6.95 0.33
C ILE A 53 -12.77 -7.55 -0.90
N ARG A 54 -13.07 -8.85 -0.88
CA ARG A 54 -13.81 -9.53 -1.95
C ARG A 54 -15.18 -8.90 -2.15
N ARG A 55 -15.97 -8.74 -1.07
CA ARG A 55 -17.32 -8.16 -1.12
C ARG A 55 -17.33 -6.73 -1.69
N LEU A 56 -16.37 -5.91 -1.27
CA LEU A 56 -16.21 -4.54 -1.77
C LEU A 56 -15.83 -4.51 -3.26
N SER A 57 -14.99 -5.45 -3.70
CA SER A 57 -14.61 -5.59 -5.11
C SER A 57 -15.80 -6.03 -5.97
N GLU A 58 -16.56 -7.04 -5.54
CA GLU A 58 -17.77 -7.52 -6.24
C GLU A 58 -18.85 -6.43 -6.32
N ALA A 59 -18.98 -5.60 -5.28
CA ALA A 59 -19.89 -4.45 -5.26
C ALA A 59 -19.37 -3.23 -6.07
N GLY A 60 -18.19 -3.32 -6.70
CA GLY A 60 -17.57 -2.23 -7.46
C GLY A 60 -17.08 -1.05 -6.61
N LYS A 61 -17.06 -1.18 -5.28
CA LYS A 61 -16.59 -0.15 -4.33
C LYS A 61 -15.07 -0.13 -4.19
N LEU A 62 -14.42 -1.22 -4.54
CA LEU A 62 -12.96 -1.35 -4.58
C LEU A 62 -12.55 -1.80 -5.98
N LYS A 63 -11.67 -1.02 -6.64
CA LYS A 63 -11.05 -1.42 -7.90
C LYS A 63 -9.63 -1.86 -7.62
N ILE A 64 -9.32 -3.10 -7.97
CA ILE A 64 -7.95 -3.63 -7.89
C ILE A 64 -7.23 -3.26 -9.19
N PRO A 65 -6.22 -2.37 -9.16
CA PRO A 65 -5.51 -1.98 -10.37
C PRO A 65 -4.64 -3.15 -10.85
N VAL A 66 -5.05 -3.78 -11.94
CA VAL A 66 -4.25 -4.77 -12.68
C VAL A 66 -3.58 -4.05 -13.84
N GLU A 67 -2.26 -3.98 -13.81
CA GLU A 67 -1.50 -3.29 -14.85
C GLU A 67 -1.13 -4.23 -15.99
N LYS A 68 -0.68 -5.44 -15.65
CA LYS A 68 -0.28 -6.45 -16.63
C LYS A 68 -0.70 -7.84 -16.21
N ILE A 69 -1.06 -8.63 -17.21
CA ILE A 69 -1.37 -10.05 -17.09
C ILE A 69 -0.35 -10.81 -17.95
N PHE A 70 0.20 -11.89 -17.40
CA PHE A 70 1.11 -12.78 -18.11
C PHE A 70 0.64 -14.23 -17.95
N PRO A 71 0.79 -15.10 -18.96
CA PRO A 71 0.64 -16.54 -18.75
C PRO A 71 1.63 -17.04 -17.71
N ILE A 72 1.28 -18.09 -16.95
CA ILE A 72 2.15 -18.69 -15.92
C ILE A 72 3.51 -19.14 -16.50
N ALA A 73 3.54 -19.54 -17.78
CA ALA A 73 4.76 -19.89 -18.51
C ALA A 73 5.74 -18.70 -18.63
N GLU A 74 5.26 -17.46 -18.57
CA GLU A 74 6.06 -16.23 -18.64
C GLU A 74 6.41 -15.65 -17.25
N VAL A 75 6.33 -16.44 -16.17
CA VAL A 75 6.58 -15.97 -14.78
C VAL A 75 7.90 -15.21 -14.59
N ARG A 76 8.96 -15.61 -15.31
CA ARG A 76 10.25 -14.90 -15.25
C ARG A 76 10.13 -13.45 -15.73
N LYS A 77 9.48 -13.24 -16.87
CA LYS A 77 9.23 -11.92 -17.45
C LYS A 77 8.31 -11.08 -16.57
N ALA A 78 7.27 -11.70 -15.99
CA ALA A 78 6.41 -11.06 -15.02
C ALA A 78 7.20 -10.56 -13.79
N HIS A 79 8.14 -11.37 -13.29
CA HIS A 79 8.99 -10.99 -12.16
C HIS A 79 9.95 -9.84 -12.48
N GLU A 80 10.62 -9.89 -13.64
CA GLU A 80 11.51 -8.80 -14.08
C GLU A 80 10.78 -7.46 -14.19
N VAL A 81 9.55 -7.50 -14.67
CA VAL A 81 8.70 -6.31 -14.79
C VAL A 81 8.28 -5.76 -13.42
N LYS A 82 7.92 -6.65 -12.47
CA LYS A 82 7.62 -6.28 -11.07
C LYS A 82 8.83 -5.61 -10.40
N GLU A 83 10.01 -6.22 -10.51
CA GLU A 83 11.22 -5.77 -9.81
C GLU A 83 11.71 -4.39 -10.27
N LYS A 84 11.45 -4.03 -11.52
CA LYS A 84 11.77 -2.68 -12.02
C LYS A 84 10.97 -1.58 -11.31
N ARG A 85 9.89 -1.89 -10.56
CA ARG A 85 9.02 -0.95 -9.83
C ARG A 85 8.41 0.18 -10.69
N ILE A 86 8.39 0.00 -12.01
CA ILE A 86 7.83 0.97 -12.97
C ILE A 86 6.30 0.84 -13.08
N ILE A 87 5.76 -0.32 -12.67
CA ILE A 87 4.34 -0.62 -12.79
C ILE A 87 3.57 -0.11 -11.57
N PRO A 88 2.63 0.84 -11.73
CA PRO A 88 1.63 1.11 -10.71
C PRO A 88 0.61 -0.05 -10.70
N GLY A 89 0.41 -0.70 -9.55
CA GLY A 89 -0.61 -1.74 -9.39
C GLY A 89 -0.07 -3.17 -9.41
N LYS A 90 -0.93 -4.14 -9.76
CA LYS A 90 -0.66 -5.57 -9.66
C LYS A 90 -0.25 -6.16 -11.01
N VAL A 91 0.72 -7.08 -10.97
CA VAL A 91 1.01 -8.02 -12.06
C VAL A 91 0.30 -9.33 -11.73
N VAL A 92 -0.53 -9.82 -12.64
CA VAL A 92 -1.31 -11.04 -12.48
C VAL A 92 -0.75 -12.15 -13.37
N LEU A 93 -0.73 -13.37 -12.85
CA LEU A 93 -0.40 -14.56 -13.62
C LEU A 93 -1.69 -15.32 -13.93
N GLU A 94 -1.91 -15.59 -15.21
CA GLU A 94 -2.98 -16.44 -15.70
C GLU A 94 -2.50 -17.89 -15.70
N VAL A 95 -3.27 -18.76 -15.07
CA VAL A 95 -2.94 -20.18 -14.89
C VAL A 95 -4.05 -20.97 -15.57
N ASP A 96 -3.82 -21.35 -16.81
CA ASP A 96 -4.70 -22.23 -17.60
C ASP A 96 -4.56 -23.70 -17.16
#